data_AF-A0A497GJ14-F1
#
_entry.id   AF-A0A497GJ14-F1
#
_cell.length_a   1.000
_cell.length_b   1.000
_cell.length_c   1.000
_cell.angle_alpha   90.00
_cell.angle_beta   90.00
_cell.angle_gamma   90.00
#
_symmetry.space_group_name_H-M   'P 1'
#
loop_
_entity.id
_entity.type
_entity.pdbx_description
1 polymer ?
#
loop_
_entity_poly.entity_id
_entity_poly.type
_entity_poly.pdbx_seq_one_letter_code
_entity_poly.pdbx_strand_id
1 'polypeptide(L)'
;MSDKLKLFELLDFVIRKVANWHLRDPSINTKIMNDIVKVEVNISPSSFLSSINASPNVNMIELLRDMLDILIFLKERCTIRGFVVEAISDDGKLCIDYFNEECSIKVIIISEIFIISLPANMRREYVEELQSFLIKLTSLCLVKWLGWKILSRTILGRLEEFRVHFNIEQGEQQYHEGMNIYEIPYVFKTFFEVNLTIDKGNINEIINTIYNLLQAVNALKEMMPLNIYSVDELLSKTFWSSLHNLIERLKSNNLTFEEDEEQT
;
A
#
# COMPACT_ATOMS: atom_id res chain seq x y z
N MET A 1 16.89 32.93 23.32
CA MET A 1 16.48 31.55 22.96
C MET A 1 14.97 31.62 22.72
N SER A 2 14.55 31.68 21.45
CA SER A 2 13.24 32.26 21.06
C SER A 2 12.05 31.34 21.33
N ASP A 3 10.88 31.88 21.61
CA ASP A 3 9.63 31.14 21.88
C ASP A 3 9.25 30.11 20.81
N LYS A 4 9.69 30.31 19.56
CA LYS A 4 9.59 29.29 18.49
C LYS A 4 10.27 27.97 18.86
N LEU A 5 11.44 27.99 19.50
CA LEU A 5 12.16 26.78 19.89
C LEU A 5 11.39 25.97 20.93
N LYS A 6 10.79 26.65 21.93
CA LYS A 6 9.97 25.99 22.96
C LYS A 6 8.70 25.39 22.38
N LEU A 7 8.07 26.09 21.44
CA LEU A 7 6.91 25.59 20.72
C LEU A 7 7.24 24.33 19.90
N PHE A 8 8.43 24.27 19.30
CA PHE A 8 8.88 23.10 18.56
C PHE A 8 9.22 21.92 19.48
N GLU A 9 9.88 22.16 20.60
CA GLU A 9 10.10 21.13 21.63
C GLU A 9 8.78 20.56 22.16
N LEU A 10 7.78 21.42 22.36
CA LEU A 10 6.44 21.00 22.77
C LEU A 10 5.74 20.19 21.66
N LEU A 11 5.84 20.61 20.39
CA LEU A 11 5.25 19.89 19.27
C LEU A 11 5.85 18.50 19.11
N ASP A 12 7.19 18.40 19.13
CA ASP A 12 7.89 17.11 19.06
C ASP A 12 7.50 16.22 20.25
N PHE A 13 7.38 16.79 21.45
CA PHE A 13 6.90 16.06 22.63
C PHE A 13 5.46 15.52 22.44
N VAL A 14 4.54 16.35 21.97
CA VAL A 14 3.13 15.97 21.76
C VAL A 14 3.01 14.89 20.69
N ILE A 15 3.67 15.06 19.53
CA ILE A 15 3.65 14.08 18.44
C ILE A 15 4.21 12.73 18.92
N ARG A 16 5.34 12.74 19.64
CA ARG A 16 5.90 11.52 20.24
C ARG A 16 4.95 10.88 21.23
N LYS A 17 4.21 11.66 22.04
CA LYS A 17 3.26 11.12 23.00
C LYS A 17 2.07 10.46 22.32
N VAL A 18 1.49 11.09 21.31
CA VAL A 18 0.37 10.52 20.53
C VAL A 18 0.80 9.22 19.85
N ALA A 19 1.96 9.23 19.17
CA ALA A 19 2.44 8.02 18.51
C ALA A 19 2.78 6.89 19.49
N ASN A 20 3.29 7.19 20.68
CA ASN A 20 3.49 6.18 21.74
C ASN A 20 2.18 5.63 22.33
N TRP A 21 1.05 6.32 22.17
CA TRP A 21 -0.25 5.75 22.55
C TRP A 21 -0.74 4.70 21.55
N HIS A 22 -0.40 4.88 20.28
CA HIS A 22 -0.89 4.04 19.18
C HIS A 22 0.09 2.94 18.75
N LEU A 23 1.38 3.16 18.92
CA LEU A 23 2.43 2.24 18.48
C LEU A 23 3.31 1.84 19.67
N ARG A 24 3.71 0.57 19.68
CA ARG A 24 4.67 0.05 20.66
C ARG A 24 6.08 0.40 20.21
N ASP A 25 6.64 1.47 20.78
CA ASP A 25 8.00 1.97 20.52
C ASP A 25 8.27 2.43 19.07
N PRO A 26 7.50 3.40 18.53
CA PRO A 26 7.72 3.93 17.20
C PRO A 26 8.99 4.78 17.10
N SER A 27 9.74 4.60 16.01
CA SER A 27 10.84 5.51 15.66
C SER A 27 10.28 6.73 14.92
N ILE A 28 10.21 7.85 15.63
CA ILE A 28 9.63 9.11 15.14
C ILE A 28 10.70 10.18 14.99
N ASN A 29 10.67 10.84 13.84
CA ASN A 29 11.53 11.95 13.50
C ASN A 29 10.68 13.17 13.11
N THR A 30 10.69 14.20 13.95
CA THR A 30 10.04 15.47 13.66
C THR A 30 11.09 16.50 13.25
N LYS A 31 10.90 17.15 12.12
CA LYS A 31 11.76 18.23 11.62
C LYS A 31 10.92 19.43 11.22
N ILE A 32 11.50 20.62 11.34
CA ILE A 32 10.83 21.85 10.92
C ILE A 32 11.77 22.63 10.02
N MET A 33 11.30 22.89 8.80
CA MET A 33 12.06 23.59 7.77
C MET A 33 11.14 24.63 7.13
N ASN A 34 11.52 25.91 7.17
CA ASN A 34 10.74 27.02 6.58
C ASN A 34 9.26 27.06 7.04
N ASP A 35 9.04 26.91 8.36
CA ASP A 35 7.72 26.82 8.99
C ASP A 35 6.84 25.66 8.47
N ILE A 36 7.44 24.63 7.85
CA ILE A 36 6.78 23.38 7.47
C ILE A 36 7.24 22.29 8.44
N VAL A 37 6.28 21.55 9.01
CA VAL A 37 6.55 20.42 9.90
C VAL A 37 6.60 19.15 9.09
N LYS A 38 7.71 18.42 9.13
CA LYS A 38 7.82 17.06 8.60
C LYS A 38 7.82 16.09 9.77
N VAL A 39 6.91 15.11 9.73
CA VAL A 39 6.88 14.00 10.69
C VAL A 39 7.11 12.71 9.92
N GLU A 40 8.16 11.98 10.28
CA GLU A 40 8.43 10.64 9.77
C GLU A 40 8.16 9.64 10.90
N VAL A 41 7.29 8.67 10.67
CA VAL A 41 6.95 7.59 11.60
C VAL A 41 7.39 6.28 10.96
N ASN A 42 8.38 5.62 11.55
CA ASN A 42 8.82 4.29 11.11
C ASN A 42 8.08 3.21 11.91
N ILE A 43 7.45 2.31 11.18
CA ILE A 43 6.54 1.29 11.67
C ILE A 43 7.20 -0.05 11.37
N SER A 44 7.87 -0.62 12.37
CA SER A 44 8.62 -1.88 12.27
C SER A 44 8.33 -2.75 13.49
N PRO A 45 8.10 -4.07 13.35
CA PRO A 45 8.02 -4.85 12.11
C PRO A 45 6.58 -4.96 11.56
N SER A 46 5.64 -4.13 12.05
CA SER A 46 4.24 -4.21 11.66
C SER A 46 4.00 -3.65 10.26
N SER A 47 3.47 -4.48 9.37
CA SER A 47 3.08 -4.06 8.02
C SER A 47 1.94 -3.04 8.07
N PHE A 48 1.95 -2.03 7.19
CA PHE A 48 0.86 -1.04 7.06
C PHE A 48 -0.50 -1.73 7.02
N LEU A 49 -0.59 -2.79 6.21
CA LEU A 49 -1.83 -3.50 5.96
C LEU A 49 -2.27 -4.35 7.17
N SER A 50 -1.33 -4.97 7.89
CA SER A 50 -1.66 -5.74 9.11
C SER A 50 -2.23 -4.87 10.23
N SER A 51 -1.84 -3.59 10.30
CA SER A 51 -2.32 -2.66 11.33
C SER A 51 -3.74 -2.14 11.07
N ILE A 52 -4.30 -2.37 9.88
CA ILE A 52 -5.67 -1.97 9.53
C ILE A 52 -6.69 -2.99 10.09
N ASN A 53 -6.29 -4.27 10.17
CA ASN A 53 -7.18 -5.39 10.51
C ASN A 53 -6.93 -5.97 11.92
N ALA A 54 -5.88 -5.56 12.63
CA ALA A 54 -5.49 -6.17 13.91
C ALA A 54 -5.68 -5.22 15.11
N SER A 55 -6.68 -5.52 15.94
CA SER A 55 -6.87 -5.09 17.35
C SER A 55 -6.87 -3.57 17.65
N PRO A 56 -7.68 -3.07 18.62
CA PRO A 56 -7.79 -1.63 18.94
C PRO A 56 -6.50 -0.93 19.38
N ASN A 57 -5.41 -1.66 19.64
CA ASN A 57 -4.18 -1.13 20.26
C ASN A 57 -3.05 -0.82 19.27
N VAL A 58 -3.24 -1.05 17.96
CA VAL A 58 -2.25 -0.72 16.91
C VAL A 58 -3.00 -0.20 15.67
N ASN A 59 -3.79 0.87 15.82
CA ASN A 59 -4.56 1.41 14.70
C ASN A 59 -3.83 2.57 14.03
N MET A 60 -3.17 2.28 12.91
CA MET A 60 -2.45 3.28 12.12
C MET A 60 -3.36 4.40 11.61
N ILE A 61 -4.64 4.10 11.36
CA ILE A 61 -5.63 5.09 10.92
C ILE A 61 -5.96 6.08 12.04
N GLU A 62 -6.06 5.61 13.28
CA GLU A 62 -6.27 6.48 14.44
C GLU A 62 -5.04 7.34 14.72
N LEU A 63 -3.83 6.78 14.62
CA LEU A 63 -2.60 7.56 14.70
C LEU A 63 -2.57 8.68 13.66
N LEU A 64 -2.85 8.36 12.40
CA LEU A 64 -2.90 9.35 11.33
C LEU A 64 -3.96 10.42 11.62
N ARG A 65 -5.15 10.02 12.09
CA ARG A 65 -6.21 10.97 12.46
C ARG A 65 -5.73 11.94 13.53
N ASP A 66 -5.23 11.45 14.65
CA ASP A 66 -4.79 12.28 15.78
C ASP A 66 -3.62 13.20 15.37
N MET A 67 -2.67 12.69 14.58
CA MET A 67 -1.55 13.49 14.09
C MET A 67 -2.01 14.60 13.13
N LEU A 68 -2.90 14.28 12.20
CA LEU A 68 -3.44 15.25 11.25
C LEU A 68 -4.28 16.31 11.98
N ASP A 69 -5.08 15.96 12.97
CA ASP A 69 -5.87 16.91 13.77
C ASP A 69 -4.97 17.96 14.44
N ILE A 70 -3.88 17.53 15.07
CA ILE A 70 -2.93 18.42 15.74
C ILE A 70 -2.25 19.36 14.72
N LEU A 71 -1.79 18.81 13.58
CA LEU A 71 -1.06 19.58 12.58
C LEU A 71 -1.97 20.55 11.83
N ILE A 72 -3.22 20.17 11.54
CA ILE A 72 -4.24 21.05 10.96
C ILE A 72 -4.55 22.18 11.93
N PHE A 73 -4.79 21.88 13.20
CA PHE A 73 -5.03 22.90 14.23
C PHE A 73 -3.91 23.95 14.28
N LEU A 74 -2.65 23.52 14.24
CA LEU A 74 -1.50 24.42 14.24
C LEU A 74 -1.43 25.29 12.97
N LYS A 75 -1.76 24.73 11.81
CA LYS A 75 -1.80 25.45 10.54
C LYS A 75 -2.92 26.48 10.50
N GLU A 76 -4.12 26.14 10.97
CA GLU A 76 -5.27 27.06 11.04
C GLU A 76 -4.99 28.25 11.97
N ARG A 77 -4.20 28.03 13.02
CA ARG A 77 -3.70 29.10 13.90
C ARG A 77 -2.52 29.88 13.32
N CYS A 78 -2.18 29.65 12.04
CA CYS A 78 -1.05 30.26 11.33
C CYS A 78 0.31 30.05 12.02
N THR A 79 0.41 28.98 12.83
CA THR A 79 1.64 28.63 13.55
C THR A 79 2.66 27.98 12.62
N ILE A 80 2.17 27.23 11.64
CA ILE A 80 2.95 26.54 10.61
C ILE A 80 2.32 26.82 9.24
N ARG A 81 3.14 26.83 8.19
CA ARG A 81 2.67 27.03 6.81
C ARG A 81 2.09 25.76 6.19
N GLY A 82 2.48 24.59 6.67
CA GLY A 82 2.10 23.31 6.10
C GLY A 82 2.75 22.18 6.87
N PHE A 83 2.42 20.95 6.49
CA PHE A 83 3.04 19.79 7.07
C PHE A 83 3.12 18.63 6.08
N VAL A 84 4.04 17.72 6.37
CA VAL A 84 4.23 16.46 5.69
C VAL A 84 4.22 15.36 6.74
N VAL A 85 3.34 14.39 6.59
CA VAL A 85 3.35 13.17 7.42
C VAL A 85 3.76 12.01 6.52
N GLU A 86 4.91 11.42 6.82
CA GLU A 86 5.40 10.20 6.21
C GLU A 86 5.30 9.07 7.22
N ALA A 87 4.49 8.08 6.91
CA ALA A 87 4.60 6.80 7.56
C ALA A 87 5.43 5.88 6.64
N ILE A 88 6.33 5.10 7.22
CA ILE A 88 7.24 4.22 6.49
C ILE A 88 7.27 2.85 7.19
N SER A 89 7.20 1.78 6.42
CA SER A 89 7.36 0.40 6.87
C SER A 89 8.14 -0.40 5.82
N ASP A 90 8.36 -1.68 6.08
CA ASP A 90 9.00 -2.59 5.11
C ASP A 90 8.10 -2.89 3.90
N ASP A 91 6.78 -2.84 4.06
CA ASP A 91 5.77 -3.13 3.03
C ASP A 91 5.22 -1.88 2.34
N GLY A 92 5.72 -0.69 2.65
CA GLY A 92 5.24 0.52 1.98
C GLY A 92 5.63 1.85 2.60
N LYS A 93 5.00 2.90 2.07
CA LYS A 93 5.10 4.27 2.53
C LYS A 93 3.78 4.99 2.24
N LEU A 94 3.26 5.69 3.25
CA LEU A 94 2.17 6.66 3.07
C LEU A 94 2.75 8.06 3.31
N CYS A 95 2.52 8.98 2.38
CA CYS A 95 2.92 10.36 2.48
C CYS A 95 1.69 11.26 2.33
N ILE A 96 1.51 12.17 3.28
CA ILE A 96 0.42 13.15 3.28
C ILE A 96 1.06 14.53 3.31
N ASP A 97 0.91 15.25 2.21
CA ASP A 97 1.45 16.58 1.99
C ASP A 97 0.31 17.59 2.09
N TYR A 98 0.29 18.40 3.15
CA TYR A 98 -0.77 19.36 3.40
C TYR A 98 -0.24 20.79 3.28
N PHE A 99 -0.37 21.33 2.06
CA PHE A 99 0.08 22.68 1.71
C PHE A 99 -1.12 23.62 1.48
N ASN A 100 -1.14 24.47 0.47
CA ASN A 100 -1.95 25.70 0.42
C ASN A 100 -3.46 25.57 0.54
N GLU A 101 -4.18 25.10 -0.49
CA GLU A 101 -5.61 24.74 -0.45
C GLU A 101 -5.84 23.25 -0.78
N GLU A 102 -4.76 22.49 -0.90
CA GLU A 102 -4.77 21.10 -1.36
C GLU A 102 -4.06 20.18 -0.36
N CYS A 103 -4.54 18.94 -0.30
CA CYS A 103 -3.93 17.82 0.39
C CYS A 103 -3.52 16.77 -0.65
N SER A 104 -2.23 16.45 -0.72
CA SER A 104 -1.71 15.40 -1.61
C SER A 104 -1.45 14.14 -0.79
N ILE A 105 -1.99 13.01 -1.24
CA ILE A 105 -1.87 11.70 -0.60
C ILE A 105 -1.16 10.79 -1.58
N LYS A 106 0.03 10.34 -1.18
CA LYS A 106 0.82 9.38 -1.93
C LYS A 106 0.95 8.09 -1.14
N VAL A 107 0.41 7.01 -1.68
CA VAL A 107 0.56 5.66 -1.14
C VAL A 107 1.48 4.88 -2.05
N ILE A 108 2.55 4.35 -1.46
CA ILE A 108 3.42 3.35 -2.05
C ILE A 108 3.23 2.06 -1.25
N ILE A 109 2.85 0.97 -1.90
CA ILE A 109 2.79 -0.34 -1.26
C ILE A 109 3.72 -1.29 -2.01
N ILE A 110 4.48 -2.07 -1.26
CA ILE A 110 5.37 -3.11 -1.73
C ILE A 110 4.75 -4.43 -1.30
N SER A 111 4.32 -5.23 -2.27
CA SER A 111 3.81 -6.57 -1.99
C SER A 111 4.55 -7.59 -2.82
N GLU A 112 4.97 -8.66 -2.19
CA GLU A 112 5.19 -9.92 -2.90
C GLU A 112 3.81 -10.44 -3.32
N ILE A 113 3.63 -10.70 -4.61
CA ILE A 113 2.33 -11.18 -5.12
C ILE A 113 2.42 -12.64 -5.53
N PHE A 114 3.54 -13.08 -6.10
CA PHE A 114 3.66 -14.46 -6.57
C PHE A 114 5.09 -14.97 -6.49
N ILE A 115 5.17 -16.27 -6.21
CA ILE A 115 6.38 -17.07 -6.33
C ILE A 115 6.08 -18.13 -7.38
N ILE A 116 6.87 -18.17 -8.45
CA ILE A 116 6.71 -19.16 -9.49
C ILE A 116 8.01 -19.96 -9.57
N SER A 117 7.92 -21.25 -9.26
CA SER A 117 9.02 -22.17 -9.47
C SER A 117 8.98 -22.65 -10.92
N LEU A 118 10.08 -22.42 -11.64
CA LEU A 118 10.23 -22.86 -13.03
C LEU A 118 11.37 -23.86 -13.15
N PRO A 119 11.32 -24.82 -14.09
CA PRO A 119 12.43 -25.76 -14.30
C PRO A 119 13.73 -25.01 -14.63
N ALA A 120 14.84 -25.41 -14.03
CA ALA A 120 16.14 -24.77 -14.22
C ALA A 120 16.65 -24.82 -15.67
N ASN A 121 16.14 -25.76 -16.47
CA ASN A 121 16.45 -25.92 -17.89
C ASN A 121 15.48 -25.17 -18.83
N MET A 122 14.51 -24.42 -18.29
CA MET A 122 13.58 -23.64 -19.10
C MET A 122 14.34 -22.53 -19.84
N ARG A 123 14.01 -22.34 -21.13
CA ARG A 123 14.63 -21.26 -21.89
C ARG A 123 14.19 -19.91 -21.33
N ARG A 124 15.15 -19.01 -21.19
CA ARG A 124 14.94 -17.64 -20.67
C ARG A 124 13.81 -16.88 -21.36
N GLU A 125 13.64 -17.08 -22.67
CA GLU A 125 12.58 -16.46 -23.48
C GLU A 125 11.16 -16.73 -22.94
N TYR A 126 10.87 -17.96 -22.50
CA TYR A 126 9.55 -18.32 -21.96
C TYR A 126 9.31 -17.76 -20.56
N VAL A 127 10.38 -17.62 -19.78
CA VAL A 127 10.33 -16.97 -18.46
C VAL A 127 9.99 -15.49 -18.62
N GLU A 128 10.63 -14.82 -19.59
CA GLU A 128 10.39 -13.42 -19.92
C GLU A 128 8.97 -13.18 -20.48
N GLU A 129 8.43 -14.10 -21.28
CA GLU A 129 7.05 -14.04 -21.76
C GLU A 129 6.02 -14.22 -20.63
N LEU A 130 6.21 -15.22 -19.77
CA LEU A 130 5.36 -15.46 -18.60
C LEU A 130 5.38 -14.25 -17.66
N GLN A 131 6.58 -13.72 -17.39
CA GLN A 131 6.78 -12.47 -16.67
C GLN A 131 5.98 -11.32 -17.30
N SER A 132 6.14 -11.08 -18.61
CA SER A 132 5.45 -9.98 -19.30
C SER A 132 3.94 -10.10 -19.23
N PHE A 133 3.42 -11.32 -19.38
CA PHE A 133 1.99 -11.61 -19.28
C PHE A 133 1.44 -11.31 -17.88
N LEU A 134 2.10 -11.81 -16.83
CA LEU A 134 1.68 -11.60 -15.45
C LEU A 134 1.74 -10.12 -15.07
N ILE A 135 2.79 -9.41 -15.46
CA ILE A 135 2.91 -7.95 -15.26
C ILE A 135 1.71 -7.23 -15.88
N LYS A 136 1.38 -7.53 -17.14
CA LYS A 136 0.28 -6.87 -17.86
C LYS A 136 -1.07 -7.18 -17.24
N LEU A 137 -1.31 -8.43 -16.88
CA LEU A 137 -2.55 -8.87 -16.26
C LEU A 137 -2.76 -8.17 -14.91
N THR A 138 -1.77 -8.30 -14.02
CA THR A 138 -1.80 -7.70 -12.69
C THR A 138 -2.00 -6.19 -12.81
N SER A 139 -1.24 -5.50 -13.67
CA SER A 139 -1.41 -4.06 -13.92
C SER A 139 -2.84 -3.71 -14.37
N LEU A 140 -3.41 -4.47 -15.31
CA LEU A 140 -4.75 -4.22 -15.83
C LEU A 140 -5.84 -4.37 -14.75
N CYS A 141 -5.76 -5.41 -13.92
CA CYS A 141 -6.67 -5.62 -12.80
C CYS A 141 -6.70 -4.41 -11.88
N LEU A 142 -5.51 -3.92 -11.53
CA LEU A 142 -5.31 -2.87 -10.56
C LEU A 142 -5.80 -1.52 -11.06
N VAL A 143 -5.41 -1.14 -12.29
CA VAL A 143 -5.88 0.10 -12.93
C VAL A 143 -7.40 0.12 -12.97
N LYS A 144 -8.02 -0.97 -13.45
CA LYS A 144 -9.47 -1.04 -13.59
C LYS A 144 -10.19 -0.89 -12.25
N TRP A 145 -9.70 -1.56 -11.22
CA TRP A 145 -10.40 -1.57 -9.96
C TRP A 145 -10.22 -0.29 -9.14
N LEU A 146 -9.01 0.28 -9.08
CA LEU A 146 -8.82 1.61 -8.48
C LEU A 146 -9.63 2.66 -9.24
N GLY A 147 -9.66 2.56 -10.57
CA GLY A 147 -10.53 3.38 -11.42
C GLY A 147 -12.00 3.26 -11.01
N TRP A 148 -12.49 2.05 -10.73
CA TRP A 148 -13.86 1.84 -10.25
C TRP A 148 -14.10 2.44 -8.87
N LYS A 149 -13.21 2.25 -7.89
CA LYS A 149 -13.35 2.81 -6.53
C LYS A 149 -13.32 4.34 -6.49
N ILE A 150 -12.59 4.97 -7.43
CA ILE A 150 -12.62 6.43 -7.63
C ILE A 150 -13.94 6.85 -8.27
N LEU A 151 -14.38 6.16 -9.34
CA LEU A 151 -15.65 6.47 -10.02
C LEU A 151 -16.87 6.28 -9.11
N SER A 152 -16.86 5.27 -8.24
CA SER A 152 -17.91 5.03 -7.24
C SER A 152 -17.88 6.02 -6.07
N ARG A 153 -16.91 6.95 -6.05
CA ARG A 153 -16.68 7.93 -4.98
C ARG A 153 -16.37 7.31 -3.62
N THR A 154 -15.86 6.08 -3.61
CA THR A 154 -15.38 5.43 -2.38
C THR A 154 -14.02 6.01 -1.99
N ILE A 155 -13.19 6.34 -2.98
CA ILE A 155 -11.94 7.10 -2.82
C ILE A 155 -12.22 8.51 -3.36
N LEU A 156 -12.04 9.53 -2.53
CA LEU A 156 -12.26 10.93 -2.91
C LEU A 156 -10.97 11.55 -3.45
N GLY A 157 -11.12 12.56 -4.32
CA GLY A 157 -10.00 13.30 -4.90
C GLY A 157 -9.78 13.05 -6.38
N ARG A 158 -8.81 13.78 -6.93
CA ARG A 158 -8.34 13.67 -8.31
C ARG A 158 -7.11 12.75 -8.32
N LEU A 159 -7.17 11.70 -9.14
CA LEU A 159 -6.02 10.85 -9.40
C LEU A 159 -5.02 11.61 -10.27
N GLU A 160 -3.87 11.94 -9.70
CA GLU A 160 -2.76 12.58 -10.43
C GLU A 160 -1.94 11.53 -11.16
N GLU A 161 -1.64 10.44 -10.47
CA GLU A 161 -0.75 9.42 -10.97
C GLU A 161 -1.08 8.04 -10.39
N PHE A 162 -1.03 7.03 -11.25
CA PHE A 162 -1.10 5.64 -10.87
C PHE A 162 -0.01 4.86 -11.60
N ARG A 163 0.87 4.19 -10.85
CA ARG A 163 1.92 3.34 -11.40
C ARG A 163 1.90 1.96 -10.74
N VAL A 164 2.17 0.95 -11.56
CA VAL A 164 2.44 -0.41 -11.12
C VAL A 164 3.81 -0.78 -11.66
N HIS A 165 4.72 -1.16 -10.77
CA HIS A 165 6.04 -1.66 -11.13
C HIS A 165 6.26 -3.07 -10.58
N PHE A 166 7.11 -3.84 -11.25
CA PHE A 166 7.52 -5.17 -10.78
C PHE A 166 9.03 -5.22 -10.70
N ASN A 167 9.52 -5.76 -9.59
CA ASN A 167 10.87 -6.27 -9.47
C ASN A 167 10.80 -7.80 -9.37
N ILE A 168 11.73 -8.48 -10.01
CA ILE A 168 11.82 -9.93 -9.95
C ILE A 168 13.13 -10.31 -9.32
N GLU A 169 13.03 -11.15 -8.30
CA GLU A 169 14.17 -11.74 -7.63
C GLU A 169 14.20 -13.23 -7.96
N GLN A 170 15.35 -13.67 -8.48
CA GLN A 170 15.62 -15.08 -8.71
C GLN A 170 16.17 -15.67 -7.41
N GLY A 171 15.53 -16.71 -6.90
CA GLY A 171 16.01 -17.46 -5.75
C GLY A 171 17.02 -18.55 -6.13
N GLU A 172 17.42 -19.31 -5.12
CA GLU A 172 18.37 -20.41 -5.30
C GLU A 172 17.70 -21.63 -5.94
N GLN A 173 18.49 -22.38 -6.71
CA GLN A 173 18.01 -23.61 -7.34
C GLN A 173 17.69 -24.67 -6.27
N GLN A 174 16.52 -25.30 -6.39
CA GLN A 174 16.03 -26.32 -5.48
C GLN A 174 15.70 -27.60 -6.24
N TYR A 175 15.81 -28.76 -5.58
CA TYR A 175 15.44 -30.05 -6.19
C TYR A 175 13.99 -30.39 -5.83
N HIS A 176 13.15 -30.60 -6.83
CA HIS A 176 11.75 -30.97 -6.66
C HIS A 176 11.60 -32.50 -6.74
N GLU A 177 11.52 -33.15 -5.57
CA GLU A 177 11.51 -34.62 -5.44
C GLU A 177 10.36 -35.29 -6.21
N GLY A 178 9.17 -34.69 -6.25
CA GLY A 178 7.99 -35.28 -6.89
C GLY A 178 8.08 -35.42 -8.43
N MET A 179 8.93 -34.62 -9.08
CA MET A 179 9.07 -34.59 -10.54
C MET A 179 10.49 -34.91 -11.01
N ASN A 180 11.43 -35.14 -10.08
CA ASN A 180 12.85 -35.35 -10.37
C ASN A 180 13.45 -34.26 -11.27
N ILE A 181 13.12 -33.00 -11.00
CA ILE A 181 13.66 -31.83 -11.72
C ILE A 181 14.27 -30.82 -10.73
N TYR A 182 15.19 -30.00 -11.23
CA TYR A 182 15.61 -28.80 -10.52
C TYR A 182 14.73 -27.63 -10.91
N GLU A 183 14.36 -26.82 -9.93
CA GLU A 183 13.54 -25.64 -10.10
C GLU A 183 14.26 -24.40 -9.59
N ILE A 184 13.88 -23.24 -10.12
CA ILE A 184 14.34 -21.93 -9.71
C ILE A 184 13.09 -21.12 -9.35
N PRO A 185 12.93 -20.69 -8.09
CA PRO A 185 11.82 -19.83 -7.69
C PRO A 185 12.08 -18.39 -8.15
N TYR A 186 11.08 -17.79 -8.79
CA TYR A 186 11.05 -16.38 -9.14
C TYR A 186 10.05 -15.67 -8.25
N VAL A 187 10.52 -14.72 -7.45
CA VAL A 187 9.71 -13.90 -6.55
C VAL A 187 9.38 -12.58 -7.24
N PHE A 188 8.09 -12.30 -7.41
CA PHE A 188 7.62 -11.10 -8.07
C PHE A 188 7.12 -10.09 -7.05
N LYS A 189 7.97 -9.09 -6.81
CA LYS A 189 7.70 -7.94 -5.95
C LYS A 189 7.01 -6.86 -6.76
N THR A 190 5.84 -6.45 -6.32
CA THR A 190 5.03 -5.44 -6.99
C THR A 190 5.02 -4.17 -6.17
N PHE A 191 5.17 -3.04 -6.86
CA PHE A 191 5.13 -1.72 -6.28
C PHE A 191 3.90 -1.01 -6.83
N PHE A 192 3.02 -0.60 -5.93
CA PHE A 192 1.84 0.17 -6.23
C PHE A 192 2.09 1.59 -5.80
N GLU A 193 2.02 2.53 -6.72
CA GLU A 193 2.14 3.95 -6.42
C GLU A 193 0.84 4.64 -6.85
N VAL A 194 0.11 5.16 -5.87
CA VAL A 194 -1.11 5.94 -6.09
C VAL A 194 -0.90 7.33 -5.54
N ASN A 195 -1.10 8.34 -6.38
CA ASN A 195 -1.03 9.74 -6.00
C ASN A 195 -2.40 10.41 -6.23
N LEU A 196 -3.00 10.89 -5.14
CA LEU A 196 -4.29 11.56 -5.12
C LEU A 196 -4.11 12.99 -4.61
N THR A 197 -4.78 13.94 -5.25
CA THR A 197 -4.98 15.27 -4.68
C THR A 197 -6.43 15.37 -4.22
N ILE A 198 -6.63 15.76 -2.98
CA ILE A 198 -7.96 16.02 -2.41
C ILE A 198 -8.02 17.50 -2.06
N ASP A 199 -9.15 18.13 -2.37
CA ASP A 199 -9.48 19.44 -1.80
C ASP A 199 -9.39 19.36 -0.28
N LYS A 200 -9.06 20.47 0.38
CA LYS A 200 -9.08 20.52 1.84
C LYS A 200 -10.48 20.37 2.40
N GLY A 201 -10.90 19.11 2.49
CA GLY A 201 -12.16 18.69 3.05
C GLY A 201 -12.04 18.38 4.54
N ASN A 202 -13.09 17.75 5.04
CA ASN A 202 -13.16 17.25 6.40
C ASN A 202 -12.02 16.24 6.63
N ILE A 203 -11.31 16.31 7.77
CA ILE A 203 -10.27 15.33 8.11
C ILE A 203 -10.78 13.89 8.00
N ASN A 204 -12.06 13.66 8.29
CA ASN A 204 -12.70 12.36 8.14
C ASN A 204 -12.75 11.89 6.68
N GLU A 205 -12.89 12.79 5.71
CA GLU A 205 -12.84 12.44 4.28
C GLU A 205 -11.42 12.05 3.85
N ILE A 206 -10.41 12.78 4.34
CA ILE A 206 -8.99 12.45 4.11
C ILE A 206 -8.68 11.06 4.69
N ILE A 207 -9.04 10.84 5.95
CA ILE A 207 -8.82 9.57 6.65
C ILE A 207 -9.58 8.42 6.01
N ASN A 208 -10.86 8.60 5.66
CA ASN A 208 -11.64 7.56 4.98
C ASN A 208 -11.07 7.24 3.60
N THR A 209 -10.56 8.24 2.88
CA THR A 209 -9.91 8.02 1.58
C THR A 209 -8.62 7.20 1.74
N ILE A 210 -7.79 7.52 2.74
CA ILE A 210 -6.59 6.73 3.07
C ILE A 210 -6.98 5.29 3.41
N TYR A 211 -7.95 5.11 4.31
CA TYR A 211 -8.43 3.80 4.72
C TYR A 211 -8.92 2.97 3.53
N ASN A 212 -9.81 3.53 2.72
CA ASN A 212 -10.37 2.86 1.55
C ASN A 212 -9.29 2.57 0.50
N LEU A 213 -8.28 3.42 0.35
CA LEU A 213 -7.15 3.20 -0.55
C LEU A 213 -6.24 2.07 -0.05
N LEU A 214 -5.97 2.00 1.25
CA LEU A 214 -5.16 0.92 1.83
C LEU A 214 -5.90 -0.42 1.82
N GLN A 215 -7.18 -0.44 2.21
CA GLN A 215 -8.05 -1.61 2.06
C GLN A 215 -8.12 -2.05 0.60
N ALA A 216 -8.18 -1.07 -0.29
CA ALA A 216 -8.23 -1.34 -1.70
C ALA A 216 -7.01 -2.20 -2.11
N VAL A 217 -5.81 -1.71 -1.82
CA VAL A 217 -4.59 -2.43 -2.17
C VAL A 217 -4.47 -3.77 -1.43
N ASN A 218 -4.96 -3.89 -0.19
CA ASN A 218 -4.98 -5.18 0.51
C ASN A 218 -5.88 -6.22 -0.17
N ALA A 219 -7.12 -5.87 -0.52
CA ALA A 219 -8.03 -6.79 -1.20
C ALA A 219 -7.43 -7.29 -2.53
N LEU A 220 -6.68 -6.45 -3.23
CA LEU A 220 -5.97 -6.83 -4.45
C LEU A 220 -4.85 -7.85 -4.22
N LYS A 221 -4.15 -7.76 -3.08
CA LYS A 221 -3.17 -8.76 -2.66
C LYS A 221 -3.83 -10.12 -2.43
N GLU A 222 -5.02 -10.14 -1.84
CA GLU A 222 -5.75 -11.38 -1.51
C GLU A 222 -6.47 -11.99 -2.73
N MET A 223 -6.98 -11.16 -3.64
CA MET A 223 -7.80 -11.63 -4.78
C MET A 223 -7.00 -12.04 -6.02
N MET A 224 -5.69 -11.85 -6.06
CA MET A 224 -4.84 -12.50 -7.06
C MET A 224 -4.69 -13.96 -6.60
N PRO A 225 -5.31 -14.96 -7.27
CA PRO A 225 -5.23 -16.35 -6.82
C PRO A 225 -3.83 -16.96 -6.96
N LEU A 226 -2.80 -16.14 -7.19
CA LEU A 226 -1.46 -16.53 -7.64
C LEU A 226 -0.45 -16.74 -6.49
N ASN A 227 -0.94 -17.11 -5.32
CA ASN A 227 -0.10 -17.30 -4.13
C ASN A 227 0.62 -18.64 -4.22
N ILE A 228 1.84 -18.58 -4.79
CA ILE A 228 2.79 -19.69 -4.96
C ILE A 228 2.29 -20.76 -5.93
N TYR A 229 2.98 -20.93 -7.06
CA TYR A 229 2.73 -22.07 -7.95
C TYR A 229 4.00 -22.86 -8.22
N SER A 230 3.86 -24.16 -8.01
CA SER A 230 4.72 -25.18 -8.60
C SER A 230 4.47 -25.31 -10.11
N VAL A 231 5.39 -25.96 -10.80
CA VAL A 231 5.26 -26.26 -12.24
C VAL A 231 3.99 -27.09 -12.52
N ASP A 232 3.66 -28.03 -11.64
CA ASP A 232 2.45 -28.86 -11.76
C ASP A 232 1.17 -28.03 -11.70
N GLU A 233 1.14 -27.04 -10.80
CA GLU A 233 -0.01 -26.15 -10.65
C GLU A 233 -0.17 -25.24 -11.86
N LEU A 234 0.92 -24.68 -12.40
CA LEU A 234 0.88 -23.89 -13.64
C LEU A 234 0.37 -24.69 -14.84
N LEU A 235 0.66 -26.00 -14.88
CA LEU A 235 0.20 -26.91 -15.94
C LEU A 235 -1.20 -27.47 -15.67
N SER A 236 -1.75 -27.25 -14.47
CA SER A 236 -3.06 -27.77 -14.08
C SER A 236 -4.19 -27.04 -14.80
N LYS A 237 -5.26 -27.78 -15.14
CA LYS A 237 -6.51 -27.19 -15.65
C LYS A 237 -7.13 -26.19 -14.66
N THR A 238 -6.86 -26.37 -13.37
CA THR A 238 -7.36 -25.52 -12.30
C THR A 238 -6.77 -24.11 -12.39
N PHE A 239 -5.44 -23.99 -12.56
CA PHE A 239 -4.78 -22.69 -12.73
C PHE A 239 -5.33 -21.93 -13.95
N TRP A 240 -5.37 -22.58 -15.11
CA TRP A 240 -5.89 -21.95 -16.33
C TRP A 240 -7.37 -21.60 -16.23
N SER A 241 -8.17 -22.40 -15.52
CA SER A 241 -9.58 -22.07 -15.24
C SER A 241 -9.71 -20.86 -14.31
N SER A 242 -8.88 -20.75 -13.27
CA SER A 242 -8.85 -19.60 -12.36
C SER A 242 -8.43 -18.33 -13.10
N LEU A 243 -7.40 -18.43 -13.94
CA LEU A 243 -6.91 -17.34 -14.78
C LEU A 243 -7.97 -16.91 -15.80
N HIS A 244 -8.63 -17.86 -16.44
CA HIS A 244 -9.71 -17.59 -17.39
C HIS A 244 -10.89 -16.88 -16.72
N ASN A 245 -11.33 -17.38 -15.57
CA ASN A 245 -12.41 -16.76 -14.79
C ASN A 245 -12.05 -15.33 -14.36
N LEU A 246 -10.80 -15.10 -13.94
CA LEU A 246 -10.30 -13.76 -13.62
C LEU A 246 -10.36 -12.84 -14.86
N ILE A 247 -9.90 -13.31 -16.02
CA ILE A 247 -9.96 -12.56 -17.28
C ILE A 247 -11.39 -12.25 -17.70
N GLU A 248 -12.32 -13.19 -17.58
CA GLU A 248 -13.72 -12.95 -17.94
C GLU A 248 -14.39 -11.95 -16.99
N ARG A 249 -14.12 -12.02 -15.68
CA ARG A 249 -14.57 -11.01 -14.69
C ARG A 249 -14.00 -9.62 -14.98
N LEU A 250 -12.74 -9.55 -15.40
CA LEU A 250 -12.08 -8.30 -15.82
C LEU A 250 -12.72 -7.70 -17.07
N LYS A 251 -13.15 -8.53 -18.03
CA LYS A 251 -13.81 -8.09 -19.25
C LYS A 251 -15.23 -7.58 -19.01
N SER A 252 -15.99 -8.26 -18.14
CA SER A 252 -17.39 -7.94 -17.90
C SER A 252 -17.61 -6.75 -16.95
N ASN A 253 -16.55 -6.11 -16.45
CA ASN A 253 -16.59 -5.15 -15.33
C ASN A 253 -17.30 -5.70 -14.07
N ASN A 254 -17.49 -7.04 -13.98
CA ASN A 254 -18.04 -7.72 -12.81
C ASN A 254 -16.90 -8.32 -11.98
N LEU A 255 -15.88 -7.51 -11.70
CA LEU A 255 -15.10 -7.78 -10.52
C LEU A 255 -15.94 -7.31 -9.33
N THR A 256 -16.86 -8.17 -8.89
CA THR A 256 -17.42 -8.09 -7.55
C THR A 256 -16.31 -8.55 -6.62
N PHE A 257 -15.72 -7.60 -5.91
CA PHE A 257 -14.87 -7.92 -4.78
C PHE A 257 -15.88 -8.26 -3.69
N GLU A 258 -16.12 -9.55 -3.47
CA GLU A 258 -16.90 -9.99 -2.31
C GLU A 258 -16.13 -9.43 -1.10
N GLU A 259 -16.65 -8.35 -0.52
CA GLU A 259 -16.31 -7.98 0.84
C GLU A 259 -16.76 -9.19 1.65
N ASP A 260 -15.86 -9.79 2.44
CA ASP A 260 -16.22 -10.85 3.36
C ASP A 260 -17.37 -10.32 4.22
N GLU A 261 -18.60 -10.66 3.85
CA GLU A 261 -19.75 -10.57 4.73
C GLU A 261 -19.47 -11.62 5.81
N GLU A 262 -18.77 -11.19 6.86
CA GLU A 262 -18.75 -11.91 8.13
C GLU A 262 -20.21 -12.24 8.47
N GLN A 263 -20.52 -13.53 8.36
CA GLN A 263 -21.80 -14.08 8.77
C GLN A 263 -21.98 -13.77 10.26
N THR A 264 -22.88 -12.84 10.55
CA THR A 264 -23.42 -12.59 11.90
C THR A 264 -24.01 -13.84 12.53
#